data_AF-A0A944GNF8-F1
#
_entry.id   AF-A0A944GNF8-F1
#
_cell.length_a   1.000
_cell.length_b   1.000
_cell.length_c   1.000
_cell.angle_alpha   90.00
_cell.angle_beta   90.00
_cell.angle_gamma   90.00
#
_symmetry.space_group_name_H-M   'P 1'
#
loop_
_entity.id
_entity.type
_entity.pdbx_description
1 polymer ?
#
loop_
_entity_poly.entity_id
_entity_poly.type
_entity_poly.pdbx_seq_one_letter_code
_entity_poly.pdbx_strand_id
1 'polypeptide(L)'
;MLQQMGMLMALGFLLVYLVMVAQFQSLLSPFIIIFTVPLAFTGGLIALMLTGEQLSVMSLLGFVILMGTVVNNGIVFVDYANQMRLGGVAKRAALIATGQTRMRPILMTALTTILAMSALIFSQAVTAGMQRGMALVVAGGLLYATFMTLFVVPVIYDLFSRKPLKPIDTGADIDSAVDDAEQIISRMGEGARETYAYETRRQRRRRLKQEGAHSKEAQQEPQRDTIEGRSNE
;
A
#
# COMPACT_ATOMS: atom_id res chain seq x y z
N MET A 1 8.45 -33.35 -7.97
CA MET A 1 7.97 -32.31 -8.91
C MET A 1 7.06 -31.29 -8.21
N LEU A 2 5.78 -31.57 -7.94
CA LEU A 2 4.87 -30.58 -7.31
C LEU A 2 5.33 -30.11 -5.92
N GLN A 3 5.79 -31.03 -5.07
CA GLN A 3 6.32 -30.69 -3.74
C GLN A 3 7.58 -29.80 -3.80
N GLN A 4 8.43 -30.00 -4.82
CA GLN A 4 9.61 -29.16 -5.06
C GLN A 4 9.21 -27.75 -5.53
N MET A 5 8.22 -27.65 -6.42
CA MET A 5 7.66 -26.35 -6.85
C MET A 5 7.02 -25.59 -5.68
N GLY A 6 6.27 -26.29 -4.81
CA GLY A 6 5.70 -25.69 -3.61
C GLY A 6 6.77 -25.15 -2.65
N MET A 7 7.87 -25.89 -2.46
CA MET A 7 9.00 -25.44 -1.66
C MET A 7 9.70 -24.22 -2.27
N LEU A 8 9.88 -24.19 -3.60
CA LEU A 8 10.45 -23.04 -4.31
C LEU A 8 9.54 -21.81 -4.23
N MET A 9 8.23 -21.98 -4.32
CA MET A 9 7.26 -20.90 -4.09
C MET A 9 7.36 -20.34 -2.67
N ALA A 10 7.44 -21.20 -1.65
CA ALA A 10 7.57 -20.77 -0.26
C ALA A 10 8.89 -20.01 -0.02
N LEU A 11 10.00 -20.52 -0.57
CA LEU A 11 11.29 -19.85 -0.51
C LEU A 11 11.27 -18.51 -1.26
N GLY A 12 10.66 -18.48 -2.44
CA GLY A 12 10.49 -17.26 -3.24
C GLY A 12 9.66 -16.21 -2.50
N PHE A 13 8.55 -16.62 -1.87
CA PHE A 13 7.73 -15.76 -1.04
C PHE A 13 8.52 -15.16 0.13
N LEU A 14 9.34 -15.98 0.81
CA LEU A 14 10.22 -15.52 1.89
C LEU A 14 11.26 -14.50 1.37
N LEU A 15 11.89 -14.77 0.22
CA LEU A 15 12.87 -13.86 -0.36
C LEU A 15 12.23 -12.52 -0.77
N VAL A 16 11.06 -12.57 -1.40
CA VAL A 16 10.31 -11.35 -1.76
C VAL A 16 10.00 -10.52 -0.52
N TYR A 17 9.60 -11.15 0.59
CA TYR A 17 9.40 -10.45 1.86
C TYR A 17 10.67 -9.77 2.37
N LEU A 18 11.81 -10.48 2.39
CA LEU A 18 13.07 -9.92 2.88
C LEU A 18 13.53 -8.73 2.05
N VAL A 19 13.43 -8.83 0.71
CA VAL A 19 13.75 -7.72 -0.19
C VAL A 19 12.82 -6.54 0.05
N MET A 20 11.53 -6.78 0.28
CA MET A 20 10.57 -5.71 0.61
C MET A 20 10.91 -5.00 1.91
N VAL A 21 11.24 -5.75 2.96
CA VAL A 21 11.63 -5.18 4.25
C VAL A 21 12.89 -4.32 4.10
N ALA A 22 13.87 -4.79 3.33
CA ALA A 22 15.07 -4.03 3.02
C ALA A 22 14.76 -2.76 2.20
N GLN A 23 13.84 -2.83 1.25
CA GLN A 23 13.46 -1.69 0.41
C GLN A 23 12.72 -0.60 1.20
N PHE A 24 11.73 -0.98 2.01
CA PHE A 24 10.88 -0.03 2.71
C PHE A 24 11.45 0.44 4.05
N GLN A 25 12.53 -0.17 4.54
CA GLN A 25 13.10 0.06 5.88
C GLN A 25 12.01 0.03 6.98
N SER A 26 10.97 -0.77 6.75
CA SER A 26 9.75 -0.82 7.56
C SER A 26 9.13 -2.20 7.45
N LEU A 27 8.60 -2.71 8.56
CA LEU A 27 7.95 -4.03 8.61
C LEU A 27 6.46 -3.96 8.27
N LEU A 28 5.82 -2.80 8.44
CA LEU A 28 4.37 -2.66 8.23
C LEU A 28 4.00 -2.55 6.75
N SER A 29 4.78 -1.79 5.97
CA SER A 29 4.53 -1.58 4.54
C SER A 29 4.58 -2.91 3.73
N PRO A 30 5.62 -3.76 3.88
CA PRO A 30 5.68 -5.08 3.26
C PRO A 30 4.54 -6.01 3.68
N PHE A 31 4.13 -5.96 4.95
CA PHE A 31 3.08 -6.83 5.48
C PHE A 31 1.73 -6.60 4.79
N ILE A 32 1.40 -5.33 4.51
CA ILE A 32 0.18 -4.96 3.78
C ILE A 32 0.21 -5.50 2.35
N ILE A 33 1.37 -5.43 1.68
CA ILE A 33 1.54 -5.92 0.31
C ILE A 33 1.42 -7.44 0.26
N ILE A 34 2.02 -8.16 1.20
CA ILE A 34 1.96 -9.63 1.22
C ILE A 34 0.54 -10.15 1.38
N PHE A 35 -0.34 -9.40 2.05
CA PHE A 35 -1.74 -9.78 2.17
C PHE A 35 -2.47 -9.85 0.83
N THR A 36 -1.97 -9.20 -0.22
CA THR A 36 -2.55 -9.27 -1.58
C THR A 36 -2.15 -10.54 -2.33
N VAL A 37 -1.08 -11.23 -1.92
CA VAL A 37 -0.61 -12.45 -2.59
C VAL A 37 -1.61 -13.60 -2.46
N PRO A 38 -2.12 -13.97 -1.27
CA PRO A 38 -3.16 -14.99 -1.14
C PRO A 38 -4.42 -14.63 -1.93
N LEU A 39 -4.81 -13.35 -1.93
CA LEU A 39 -5.96 -12.86 -2.70
C LEU A 39 -5.74 -13.08 -4.20
N ALA A 40 -4.54 -12.84 -4.72
CA ALA A 40 -4.21 -13.14 -6.12
C ALA A 40 -4.27 -14.63 -6.44
N PHE A 41 -3.79 -15.48 -5.53
CA PHE A 41 -3.85 -16.93 -5.69
C PHE A 41 -5.29 -17.40 -5.82
N THR A 42 -6.22 -16.87 -5.03
CA THR A 42 -7.65 -17.21 -5.17
C THR A 42 -8.18 -16.90 -6.58
N GLY A 43 -7.81 -15.76 -7.16
CA GLY A 43 -8.17 -15.41 -8.53
C GLY A 43 -7.58 -16.35 -9.58
N GLY A 44 -6.31 -16.75 -9.41
CA GLY A 44 -5.65 -17.70 -10.31
C GLY A 44 -6.25 -19.10 -10.24
N LEU A 45 -6.63 -19.57 -9.05
CA LEU A 45 -7.37 -20.83 -8.89
C LEU A 45 -8.75 -20.77 -9.54
N ILE A 46 -9.51 -19.69 -9.32
CA ILE A 46 -10.83 -19.50 -9.95
C ILE A 46 -10.69 -19.52 -11.46
N ALA A 47 -9.67 -18.87 -12.02
CA ALA A 47 -9.42 -18.87 -13.46
C ALA A 47 -9.21 -20.28 -14.01
N LEU A 48 -8.39 -21.11 -13.35
CA LEU A 48 -8.19 -22.53 -13.73
C LEU A 48 -9.49 -23.34 -13.64
N MET A 49 -10.27 -23.14 -12.56
CA MET A 49 -11.54 -23.85 -12.38
C MET A 49 -12.57 -23.48 -13.45
N LEU A 50 -12.63 -22.22 -13.87
CA LEU A 50 -13.55 -21.75 -14.90
C LEU A 50 -13.21 -22.31 -16.30
N THR A 51 -11.93 -22.47 -16.63
CA THR A 51 -11.50 -23.08 -17.90
C THR A 51 -11.35 -24.61 -17.84
N GLY A 52 -11.53 -25.23 -16.67
CA GLY A 52 -11.40 -26.68 -16.49
C GLY A 52 -9.97 -27.20 -16.60
N GLU A 53 -8.97 -26.34 -16.47
CA GLU A 53 -7.55 -26.70 -16.54
C GLU A 53 -7.05 -27.26 -15.21
N GLN A 54 -6.25 -28.32 -15.27
CA GLN A 54 -5.72 -28.96 -14.08
C GLN A 54 -4.53 -28.20 -13.48
N LEU A 55 -4.32 -28.38 -12.17
CA LEU A 55 -3.15 -27.85 -11.50
C LEU A 55 -1.89 -28.60 -11.97
N SER A 56 -1.16 -28.00 -12.90
CA SER A 56 0.08 -28.55 -13.47
C SER A 56 1.32 -27.79 -12.98
N VAL A 57 2.51 -28.30 -13.32
CA VAL A 57 3.78 -27.58 -13.07
C VAL A 57 3.80 -26.21 -13.76
N MET A 58 3.20 -26.11 -14.96
CA MET A 58 3.10 -24.84 -15.68
C MET A 58 2.15 -23.86 -14.99
N SER A 59 1.05 -24.36 -14.42
CA SER A 59 0.15 -23.56 -13.60
C SER A 59 0.84 -23.03 -12.34
N LEU A 60 1.65 -23.87 -11.66
CA LEU A 60 2.48 -23.46 -10.51
C LEU A 60 3.53 -22.42 -10.88
N LEU A 61 4.19 -22.55 -12.03
CA LEU A 61 5.07 -21.50 -12.55
C LEU A 61 4.30 -20.18 -12.77
N GLY A 62 3.06 -20.28 -13.26
CA GLY A 62 2.14 -19.14 -13.36
C GLY A 62 1.88 -18.48 -12.00
N PHE A 63 1.69 -19.24 -10.93
CA PHE A 63 1.53 -18.71 -9.57
C PHE A 63 2.79 -18.00 -9.05
N VAL A 64 3.99 -18.48 -9.41
CA VAL A 64 5.26 -17.80 -9.08
C VAL A 64 5.34 -16.44 -9.78
N ILE A 65 5.02 -16.39 -11.07
CA ILE A 65 4.99 -15.12 -11.84
C ILE A 65 3.91 -14.18 -11.29
N LEU A 66 2.74 -14.72 -10.98
CA LEU A 66 1.62 -13.97 -10.40
C LEU A 66 2.00 -13.33 -9.06
N MET A 67 2.70 -14.06 -8.20
CA MET A 67 3.20 -13.52 -6.93
C MET A 67 4.08 -12.29 -7.14
N GLY A 68 5.08 -12.37 -8.03
CA GLY A 68 5.98 -11.25 -8.29
C GLY A 68 5.28 -10.04 -8.92
N THR A 69 4.41 -10.27 -9.88
CA THR A 69 3.66 -9.19 -10.56
C THR A 69 2.68 -8.47 -9.63
N VAL A 70 1.97 -9.21 -8.77
CA VAL A 70 1.04 -8.64 -7.79
C VAL A 70 1.79 -7.87 -6.71
N VAL A 71 2.91 -8.41 -6.23
CA VAL A 71 3.77 -7.69 -5.28
C VAL A 71 4.22 -6.38 -5.92
N ASN A 72 4.76 -6.40 -7.14
CA ASN A 72 5.22 -5.20 -7.86
C ASN A 72 4.14 -4.10 -7.93
N ASN A 73 2.91 -4.46 -8.28
CA ASN A 73 1.78 -3.53 -8.29
C ASN A 73 1.49 -2.94 -6.90
N GLY A 74 1.66 -3.73 -5.84
CA GLY A 74 1.57 -3.28 -4.45
C GLY A 74 2.73 -2.38 -4.02
N ILE A 75 3.97 -2.66 -4.46
CA ILE A 75 5.16 -1.84 -4.17
C ILE A 75 4.91 -0.40 -4.63
N VAL A 76 4.56 -0.22 -5.90
CA VAL A 76 4.38 1.10 -6.52
C VAL A 76 3.33 1.93 -5.78
N PHE A 77 2.25 1.28 -5.34
CA PHE A 77 1.21 1.96 -4.57
C PHE A 77 1.71 2.40 -3.19
N VAL A 78 2.29 1.47 -2.42
CA VAL A 78 2.70 1.72 -1.03
C VAL A 78 3.89 2.67 -0.96
N ASP A 79 4.82 2.56 -1.90
CA ASP A 79 5.97 3.46 -2.03
C ASP A 79 5.51 4.89 -2.25
N TYR A 80 4.61 5.13 -3.20
CA TYR A 80 4.09 6.47 -3.44
C TYR A 80 3.24 7.00 -2.26
N ALA A 81 2.46 6.13 -1.60
CA ALA A 81 1.77 6.50 -0.36
C ALA A 81 2.76 6.89 0.76
N ASN A 82 3.92 6.21 0.85
CA ASN A 82 4.96 6.54 1.82
C ASN A 82 5.67 7.85 1.48
N GLN A 83 5.97 8.11 0.20
CA GLN A 83 6.53 9.39 -0.28
C GLN A 83 5.61 10.57 0.04
N MET A 84 4.30 10.43 -0.20
CA MET A 84 3.31 11.45 0.15
C MET A 84 3.22 11.70 1.66
N ARG A 85 3.46 10.67 2.48
CA ARG A 85 3.52 10.82 3.95
C ARG A 85 4.80 11.48 4.42
N LEU A 86 5.93 11.25 3.75
CA LEU A 86 7.20 11.96 3.98
C LEU A 86 7.05 13.44 3.64
N GLY A 87 6.31 13.78 2.57
CA GLY A 87 5.93 15.16 2.21
C GLY A 87 4.89 15.83 3.13
N GLY A 88 4.61 15.27 4.32
CA GLY A 88 3.75 15.88 5.33
C GLY A 88 2.23 15.80 5.05
N VAL A 89 1.80 15.12 3.98
CA VAL A 89 0.37 15.01 3.65
C VAL A 89 -0.34 14.08 4.62
N ALA A 90 -1.52 14.51 5.10
CA ALA A 90 -2.37 13.70 5.95
C ALA A 90 -2.68 12.35 5.27
N LYS A 91 -2.52 11.25 6.02
CA LYS A 91 -2.60 9.87 5.55
C LYS A 91 -3.75 9.58 4.55
N ARG A 92 -4.95 10.08 4.84
CA ARG A 92 -6.14 9.86 4.02
C ARG A 92 -6.10 10.64 2.70
N ALA A 93 -5.61 11.88 2.73
CA ALA A 93 -5.38 12.67 1.53
C ALA A 93 -4.23 12.08 0.68
N ALA A 94 -3.17 11.57 1.32
CA ALA A 94 -2.08 10.87 0.67
C ALA A 94 -2.59 9.64 -0.10
N LEU A 95 -3.43 8.79 0.51
CA LEU A 95 -4.02 7.62 -0.15
C LEU A 95 -4.90 7.98 -1.35
N ILE A 96 -5.74 9.01 -1.23
CA ILE A 96 -6.64 9.43 -2.31
C ILE A 96 -5.82 9.98 -3.48
N ALA A 97 -4.84 10.83 -3.20
CA ALA A 97 -3.94 11.37 -4.22
C ALA A 97 -3.09 10.26 -4.87
N THR A 98 -2.56 9.33 -4.09
CA THR A 98 -1.84 8.13 -4.56
C THR A 98 -2.70 7.26 -5.46
N GLY A 99 -3.95 7.01 -5.07
CA GLY A 99 -4.91 6.31 -5.90
C GLY A 99 -5.10 7.01 -7.25
N GLN A 100 -5.41 8.31 -7.24
CA GLN A 100 -5.69 9.03 -8.48
C GLN A 100 -4.52 9.08 -9.47
N THR A 101 -3.28 9.25 -8.98
CA THR A 101 -2.10 9.36 -9.86
C THR A 101 -1.55 8.01 -10.30
N ARG A 102 -1.63 6.97 -9.46
CA ARG A 102 -1.02 5.65 -9.73
C ARG A 102 -1.98 4.60 -10.27
N MET A 103 -3.30 4.78 -10.10
CA MET A 103 -4.28 3.84 -10.67
C MET A 103 -4.13 3.69 -12.17
N ARG A 104 -3.81 4.77 -12.90
CA ARG A 104 -3.59 4.71 -14.36
C ARG A 104 -2.39 3.79 -14.71
N PRO A 105 -1.16 4.02 -14.19
CA PRO A 105 -0.05 3.09 -14.39
C PRO A 105 -0.33 1.63 -14.00
N ILE A 106 -0.94 1.38 -12.84
CA ILE A 106 -1.22 0.01 -12.35
C ILE A 106 -2.20 -0.71 -13.29
N LEU A 107 -3.23 -0.01 -13.78
CA LEU A 107 -4.14 -0.58 -14.76
C LEU A 107 -3.46 -0.79 -16.11
N MET A 108 -2.55 0.09 -16.55
CA MET A 108 -1.82 -0.11 -17.79
C MET A 108 -0.94 -1.36 -17.76
N THR A 109 -0.19 -1.58 -16.67
CA THR A 109 0.64 -2.78 -16.54
C THR A 109 -0.22 -4.04 -16.49
N ALA A 110 -1.27 -4.04 -15.66
CA ALA A 110 -2.19 -5.16 -15.54
C ALA A 110 -2.83 -5.52 -16.88
N LEU A 111 -3.39 -4.54 -17.59
CA LEU A 111 -4.02 -4.75 -18.89
C LEU A 111 -3.02 -5.26 -19.93
N THR A 112 -1.80 -4.72 -19.95
CA THR A 112 -0.75 -5.18 -20.87
C THR A 112 -0.45 -6.66 -20.65
N THR A 113 -0.26 -7.09 -19.40
CA THR A 113 0.01 -8.49 -19.08
C THR A 113 -1.20 -9.37 -19.39
N ILE A 114 -2.42 -8.94 -19.06
CA ILE A 114 -3.65 -9.69 -19.34
C ILE A 114 -3.83 -9.89 -20.84
N LEU A 115 -3.62 -8.85 -21.65
CA LEU A 115 -3.71 -8.93 -23.11
C LEU A 115 -2.64 -9.86 -23.69
N ALA A 116 -1.40 -9.77 -23.20
CA ALA A 116 -0.30 -10.64 -23.62
C ALA A 116 -0.60 -12.12 -23.31
N MET A 117 -1.10 -12.43 -22.11
CA MET A 117 -1.49 -13.78 -21.72
C MET A 117 -2.74 -14.26 -22.45
N SER A 118 -3.70 -13.36 -22.72
CA SER A 118 -4.90 -13.69 -23.50
C SER A 118 -4.54 -14.12 -24.92
N ALA A 119 -3.58 -13.44 -25.57
CA ALA A 119 -3.08 -13.86 -26.88
C ALA A 119 -2.50 -15.28 -26.85
N LEU A 120 -1.82 -15.65 -25.77
CA LEU A 120 -1.29 -17.00 -25.58
C LEU A 120 -2.40 -18.04 -25.35
N ILE A 121 -3.47 -17.68 -24.66
CA ILE A 121 -4.64 -18.56 -24.43
C ILE A 121 -5.38 -18.87 -25.74
N PHE A 122 -5.50 -17.91 -26.66
CA PHE A 122 -6.17 -18.07 -27.95
C PHE A 122 -5.27 -18.65 -29.05
N SER A 123 -3.97 -18.75 -28.80
CA SER A 123 -3.02 -19.32 -29.77
C SER A 123 -3.26 -20.81 -29.99
N GLN A 124 -3.23 -21.24 -31.26
CA GLN A 124 -3.37 -22.66 -31.67
C GLN A 124 -2.01 -23.39 -31.77
N ALA A 125 -0.91 -22.75 -31.38
CA ALA A 125 0.40 -23.37 -31.44
C ALA A 125 0.50 -24.55 -30.45
N VAL A 126 1.24 -25.61 -30.82
CA VAL A 126 1.49 -26.78 -29.94
C VAL A 126 2.15 -26.34 -28.62
N THR A 127 3.00 -25.32 -28.65
CA THR A 127 3.62 -24.71 -27.46
C THR A 127 2.61 -23.97 -26.57
N ALA A 128 1.53 -23.45 -27.13
CA ALA A 128 0.49 -22.74 -26.40
C ALA A 128 -0.31 -23.68 -25.49
N GLY A 129 -0.55 -24.93 -25.90
CA GLY A 129 -1.22 -25.93 -25.05
C GLY A 129 -0.49 -26.18 -23.73
N MET A 130 0.84 -26.28 -23.78
CA MET A 130 1.66 -26.47 -22.57
C MET A 130 1.69 -25.22 -21.68
N GLN A 131 1.63 -24.02 -22.26
CA GLN A 131 1.70 -22.76 -21.51
C GLN A 131 0.31 -22.21 -21.12
N ARG A 132 -0.77 -22.87 -21.57
CA ARG A 132 -2.15 -22.41 -21.36
C ARG A 132 -2.49 -22.28 -19.88
N GLY A 133 -2.15 -23.30 -19.07
CA GLY A 133 -2.36 -23.27 -17.62
C GLY A 133 -1.61 -22.12 -16.93
N MET A 134 -0.38 -21.83 -17.36
CA MET A 134 0.41 -20.70 -16.87
C MET A 134 -0.26 -19.36 -17.22
N ALA A 135 -0.66 -19.20 -18.48
CA ALA A 135 -1.28 -17.98 -18.99
C ALA A 135 -2.61 -17.68 -18.30
N LEU A 136 -3.43 -18.70 -18.04
CA LEU A 136 -4.71 -18.57 -17.34
C LEU A 136 -4.55 -18.10 -15.90
N VAL A 137 -3.61 -18.70 -15.16
CA VAL A 137 -3.32 -18.31 -13.78
C VAL A 137 -2.87 -16.86 -13.72
N VAL A 138 -1.96 -16.45 -14.61
CA VAL A 138 -1.45 -15.07 -14.63
C VAL A 138 -2.55 -14.10 -15.05
N ALA A 139 -3.28 -14.36 -16.13
CA ALA A 139 -4.32 -13.45 -16.62
C ALA A 139 -5.48 -13.29 -15.61
N GLY A 140 -6.08 -14.41 -15.19
CA GLY A 140 -7.23 -14.37 -14.29
C GLY A 140 -6.85 -13.99 -12.85
N GLY A 141 -5.70 -14.48 -12.38
CA GLY A 141 -5.15 -14.09 -11.09
C GLY A 141 -4.82 -12.61 -11.04
N LEU A 142 -4.19 -12.04 -12.07
CA LEU A 142 -3.84 -10.62 -12.10
C LEU A 142 -5.07 -9.73 -12.27
N LEU A 143 -6.05 -10.13 -13.09
CA LEU A 143 -7.31 -9.40 -13.26
C LEU A 143 -8.06 -9.30 -11.92
N TYR A 144 -8.22 -10.44 -11.24
CA TYR A 144 -8.86 -10.49 -9.92
C TYR A 144 -8.04 -9.76 -8.85
N ALA A 145 -6.73 -9.97 -8.82
CA ALA A 145 -5.82 -9.33 -7.86
C ALA A 145 -5.79 -7.82 -8.04
N THR A 146 -5.80 -7.31 -9.27
CA THR A 146 -5.76 -5.87 -9.54
C THR A 146 -7.06 -5.22 -9.07
N PHE A 147 -8.20 -5.84 -9.36
CA PHE A 147 -9.50 -5.38 -8.87
C PHE A 147 -9.54 -5.39 -7.34
N MET A 148 -9.12 -6.49 -6.71
CA MET A 148 -9.07 -6.58 -5.25
C MET A 148 -8.05 -5.63 -4.63
N THR A 149 -6.85 -5.48 -5.17
CA THR A 149 -5.80 -4.59 -4.63
C THR A 149 -6.26 -3.13 -4.62
N LEU A 150 -6.97 -2.70 -5.67
CA LEU A 150 -7.55 -1.35 -5.76
C LEU A 150 -8.60 -1.06 -4.68
N PHE A 151 -9.33 -2.08 -4.20
CA PHE A 151 -10.32 -1.94 -3.13
C PHE A 151 -9.73 -2.23 -1.73
N VAL A 152 -8.97 -3.32 -1.62
CA VAL A 152 -8.44 -3.87 -0.38
C VAL A 152 -7.29 -3.01 0.15
N VAL A 153 -6.40 -2.49 -0.69
CA VAL A 153 -5.28 -1.67 -0.20
C VAL A 153 -5.76 -0.37 0.46
N PRO A 154 -6.69 0.42 -0.11
CA PRO A 154 -7.25 1.58 0.58
C PRO A 154 -7.94 1.23 1.90
N VAL A 155 -8.71 0.12 1.94
CA VAL A 155 -9.47 -0.30 3.12
C VAL A 155 -8.55 -0.82 4.25
N ILE A 156 -7.57 -1.67 3.93
CA ILE A 156 -6.61 -2.17 4.91
C ILE A 156 -5.76 -1.01 5.44
N TYR A 157 -5.33 -0.11 4.57
CA TYR A 157 -4.54 1.03 5.00
C TYR A 157 -5.36 1.96 5.90
N ASP A 158 -6.65 2.20 5.63
CA ASP A 158 -7.54 2.96 6.52
C ASP A 158 -7.70 2.26 7.89
N LEU A 159 -7.94 0.95 7.89
CA LEU A 159 -8.13 0.13 9.10
C LEU A 159 -6.88 0.11 10.00
N PHE A 160 -5.68 -0.02 9.42
CA PHE A 160 -4.44 -0.22 10.19
C PHE A 160 -3.79 1.04 10.74
N SER A 161 -4.16 2.25 10.30
CA SER A 161 -3.66 3.48 10.94
C SER A 161 -4.78 4.35 11.50
N ARG A 162 -5.39 3.79 12.55
CA ARG A 162 -6.14 4.52 13.58
C ARG A 162 -5.25 5.32 14.54
N LYS A 163 -3.91 5.25 14.45
CA LYS A 163 -3.00 6.03 15.30
C LYS A 163 -2.71 7.42 14.68
N PRO A 164 -2.92 8.53 15.43
CA PRO A 164 -2.57 9.87 14.99
C PRO A 164 -1.05 10.03 14.81
N LEU A 165 -0.65 10.85 13.83
CA LEU A 165 0.75 11.10 13.48
C LEU A 165 1.48 11.88 14.59
N LYS A 166 2.67 11.40 14.96
CA LYS A 166 3.72 12.19 15.63
C LYS A 166 4.50 12.94 14.54
N PRO A 167 4.71 14.27 14.64
CA PRO A 167 5.58 14.99 13.71
C PRO A 167 7.01 14.49 13.91
N ILE A 168 7.71 14.14 12.84
CA ILE A 168 9.16 14.01 12.85
C ILE A 168 9.71 15.42 12.59
N ASP A 169 10.32 15.97 13.63
CA ASP A 169 11.04 17.23 13.61
C ASP A 169 12.46 16.93 13.09
N THR A 170 12.68 17.05 11.78
CA THR A 170 14.02 17.02 11.19
C THR A 170 14.20 18.30 10.38
N GLY A 171 14.74 19.32 11.03
CA GLY A 171 14.93 20.67 10.49
C GLY A 171 16.04 20.82 9.44
N ALA A 172 16.20 19.88 8.52
CA ALA A 172 17.24 19.93 7.48
C ALA A 172 16.73 19.85 6.03
N ASP A 173 15.47 19.43 5.79
CA ASP A 173 14.94 19.18 4.43
C ASP A 173 13.77 20.13 4.05
N ILE A 174 13.62 21.26 4.75
CA ILE A 174 12.45 22.15 4.58
C ILE A 174 12.48 22.86 3.21
N ASP A 175 13.65 23.24 2.70
CA ASP A 175 13.73 24.05 1.49
C ASP A 175 13.34 23.29 0.20
N SER A 176 13.66 21.99 0.11
CA SER A 176 13.29 21.16 -1.04
C SER A 176 11.81 20.72 -0.99
N ALA A 177 11.29 20.47 0.22
CA ALA A 177 9.90 20.09 0.42
C ALA A 177 8.91 21.25 0.21
N VAL A 178 9.35 22.49 0.49
CA VAL A 178 8.55 23.71 0.23
C VAL A 178 8.41 23.94 -1.28
N ASP A 179 9.49 23.79 -2.05
CA ASP A 179 9.48 23.94 -3.51
C ASP A 179 8.56 22.91 -4.20
N ASP A 180 8.61 21.65 -3.76
CA ASP A 180 7.75 20.58 -4.32
C ASP A 180 6.28 20.79 -3.93
N ALA A 181 5.99 21.24 -2.71
CA ALA A 181 4.63 21.52 -2.27
C ALA A 181 4.02 22.72 -3.02
N GLU A 182 4.81 23.77 -3.27
CA GLU A 182 4.37 24.97 -3.99
C GLU A 182 4.11 24.66 -5.48
N GLN A 183 4.92 23.80 -6.09
CA GLN A 183 4.70 23.29 -7.45
C GLN A 183 3.43 22.44 -7.57
N ILE A 184 3.11 21.61 -6.58
CA ILE A 184 1.89 20.80 -6.59
C ILE A 184 0.66 21.70 -6.36
N ILE A 185 0.72 22.67 -5.45
CA ILE A 185 -0.38 23.63 -5.18
C ILE A 185 -0.66 24.51 -6.41
N SER A 186 0.38 24.93 -7.15
CA SER A 186 0.21 25.72 -8.38
C SER A 186 -0.49 24.93 -9.50
N ARG A 187 -0.35 23.59 -9.54
CA ARG A 187 -1.04 22.70 -10.49
C ARG A 187 -2.42 22.21 -10.04
N MET A 188 -2.81 22.46 -8.79
CA MET A 188 -4.15 22.13 -8.29
C MET A 188 -5.20 23.15 -8.77
N GLY A 189 -6.35 22.66 -9.23
CA GLY A 189 -7.52 23.50 -9.52
C GLY A 189 -8.08 24.17 -8.26
N GLU A 190 -8.81 25.29 -8.43
CA GLU A 190 -9.23 26.19 -7.35
C GLU A 190 -9.94 25.47 -6.18
N GLY A 191 -10.82 24.51 -6.47
CA GLY A 191 -11.53 23.74 -5.44
C GLY A 191 -10.64 22.82 -4.59
N ALA A 192 -9.54 22.28 -5.16
CA ALA A 192 -8.58 21.48 -4.42
C ALA A 192 -7.70 22.36 -3.51
N ARG A 193 -7.38 23.59 -3.97
CA ARG A 193 -6.66 24.58 -3.16
C ARG A 193 -7.47 25.02 -1.95
N GLU A 194 -8.78 25.27 -2.11
CA GLU A 194 -9.67 25.61 -0.99
C GLU A 194 -9.79 24.48 0.02
N THR A 195 -9.94 23.24 -0.46
CA THR A 195 -10.03 22.06 0.40
C THR A 195 -8.75 21.87 1.22
N TYR A 196 -7.57 22.02 0.58
CA TYR A 196 -6.28 21.97 1.25
C TYR A 196 -6.12 23.11 2.27
N ALA A 197 -6.43 24.35 1.89
CA ALA A 197 -6.34 25.51 2.77
C ALA A 197 -7.28 25.39 3.99
N TYR A 198 -8.49 24.85 3.79
CA TYR A 198 -9.45 24.59 4.85
C TYR A 198 -8.92 23.52 5.83
N GLU A 199 -8.41 22.39 5.32
CA GLU A 199 -7.90 21.32 6.16
C GLU A 199 -6.66 21.73 6.96
N THR A 200 -5.72 22.45 6.33
CA THR A 200 -4.53 22.99 6.99
C THR A 200 -4.91 23.98 8.10
N ARG A 201 -5.85 24.89 7.84
CA ARG A 201 -6.38 25.82 8.87
C ARG A 201 -7.09 25.08 10.00
N ARG A 202 -7.85 24.02 9.68
CA ARG A 202 -8.56 23.20 10.67
C ARG A 202 -7.58 22.41 11.54
N GLN A 203 -6.51 21.86 10.97
CA GLN A 203 -5.46 21.19 11.71
C GLN A 203 -4.70 22.16 12.60
N ARG A 204 -4.34 23.35 12.10
CA ARG A 204 -3.69 24.40 12.90
C ARG A 204 -4.56 24.84 14.08
N ARG A 205 -5.87 25.02 13.87
CA ARG A 205 -6.83 25.30 14.97
C ARG A 205 -6.94 24.17 16.00
N ARG A 206 -6.83 22.90 15.57
CA ARG A 206 -6.84 21.75 16.49
C ARG A 206 -5.53 21.64 17.28
N ARG A 207 -4.38 21.93 16.65
CA ARG A 207 -3.08 22.00 17.34
C ARG A 207 -3.06 23.09 18.40
N LEU A 208 -3.50 24.31 18.06
CA LEU A 208 -3.60 25.41 19.02
C LEU A 208 -4.53 25.08 20.19
N LYS A 209 -5.60 24.29 19.96
CA LYS A 209 -6.47 23.79 21.04
C LYS A 209 -5.81 22.69 21.89
N GLN A 210 -4.98 21.83 21.31
CA GLN A 210 -4.25 20.79 22.03
C GLN A 210 -3.05 21.36 22.81
N GLU A 211 -2.31 22.30 22.24
CA GLU A 211 -1.23 23.03 22.89
C GLU A 211 -1.77 23.91 24.02
N GLY A 212 -2.90 24.59 23.81
CA GLY A 212 -3.59 25.36 24.84
C GLY A 212 -4.22 24.52 25.96
N ALA A 213 -4.52 23.23 25.71
CA ALA A 213 -4.99 22.31 26.74
C ALA A 213 -3.83 21.79 27.61
N HIS A 214 -2.69 21.45 27.00
CA HIS A 214 -1.49 21.03 27.72
C HIS A 214 -0.91 22.14 28.62
N SER A 215 -1.04 23.42 28.24
CA SER A 215 -0.58 24.53 29.08
C SER A 215 -1.48 24.80 30.30
N LYS A 216 -2.75 24.35 30.31
CA LYS A 216 -3.67 24.54 31.44
C LYS A 216 -3.57 23.43 32.48
N GLU A 217 -3.26 22.19 32.06
CA GLU A 217 -3.01 21.07 32.98
C GLU A 217 -1.70 21.25 33.76
N ALA A 218 -0.65 21.77 33.13
CA ALA A 218 0.66 21.98 33.77
C ALA A 218 0.68 23.14 34.81
N GLN A 219 -0.33 24.01 34.86
CA GLN A 219 -0.39 25.14 35.81
C GLN A 219 -1.24 24.86 37.05
N GLN A 220 -1.92 23.71 37.13
CA GLN A 220 -2.85 23.40 38.24
C GLN A 220 -2.29 22.37 39.25
N GLU A 221 -1.04 21.94 39.08
CA GLU A 221 -0.39 20.90 39.89
C GLU A 221 0.57 21.35 41.03
N PRO A 222 0.79 22.63 41.41
CA PRO A 222 1.74 22.92 42.50
C PRO A 222 1.13 23.08 43.90
N GLN A 223 -0.19 22.87 44.12
CA GLN A 223 -0.84 23.28 45.38
C GLN A 223 -1.65 22.21 46.12
N ARG A 224 -1.46 20.92 45.82
CA ARG A 224 -2.02 19.83 46.65
C ARG A 224 -1.06 19.21 47.66
N ASP A 225 0.26 19.39 47.52
CA ASP A 225 1.24 18.71 48.37
C ASP A 225 1.69 19.50 49.62
N THR A 226 1.11 20.67 49.91
CA THR A 226 1.54 21.49 51.08
C THR A 226 0.64 21.34 52.32
N ILE A 227 -0.44 20.55 52.27
CA ILE A 227 -1.34 20.35 53.42
C ILE A 227 -1.47 18.86 53.77
N GLU A 228 -0.36 18.13 53.90
CA GLU A 228 -0.41 16.79 54.53
C GLU A 228 0.86 16.43 55.35
N GLY A 229 1.83 17.35 55.46
CA GLY A 229 3.12 17.10 56.15
C GLY A 229 3.27 17.67 57.57
N ARG A 230 2.20 18.14 58.22
CA ARG A 230 2.24 18.60 59.63
C ARG A 230 1.17 17.91 60.47
N SER A 231 1.23 16.59 60.55
CA SER A 231 0.62 15.83 61.64
C SER A 231 1.26 14.45 61.67
N ASN A 232 2.48 14.36 62.20
CA ASN A 232 2.99 13.24 63.00
C ASN A 232 4.47 13.47 63.28
N GLU A 233 4.78 13.46 64.58
CA GLU A 233 6.09 13.45 65.25
C GLU A 233 6.85 14.78 65.37
#